data_AF-A0A502DYP5-F1
#
_entry.id   AF-A0A502DYP5-F1
#
_cell.length_a   1.000
_cell.length_b   1.000
_cell.length_c   1.000
_cell.angle_alpha   90.00
_cell.angle_beta   90.00
_cell.angle_gamma   90.00
#
_symmetry.space_group_name_H-M   'P 1'
#
loop_
_entity.id
_entity.type
_entity.pdbx_description
1 polymer ?
#
loop_
_entity_poly.entity_id
_entity_poly.type
_entity_poly.pdbx_seq_one_letter_code
_entity_poly.pdbx_strand_id
1 'polypeptide(L)'
;MNSREREALLIDDASKAVKAAMQSFDGTFGEVPFCKSTDFGMLSADEQVGVHQTEMAHYRDRPDVSAVHFCLTSAQALLEISQTLLRQANQLTPLEQERSWKRLAEDAKVAGRSAYRAVLILSDPSVARMAASDRARAANA
;
A
#
# COMPACT_ATOMS: atom_id res chain seq x y z
N MET A 1 15.53 10.71 27.93
CA MET A 1 15.09 10.36 26.57
C MET A 1 15.84 11.23 25.59
N ASN A 2 16.67 10.64 24.72
CA ASN A 2 17.37 11.39 23.68
C ASN A 2 16.40 11.70 22.51
N SER A 3 16.75 12.66 21.65
CA SER A 3 15.87 13.07 20.53
C SER A 3 15.50 11.89 19.62
N ARG A 4 16.41 10.94 19.43
CA ARG A 4 16.21 9.78 18.56
C ARG A 4 15.21 8.77 19.13
N GLU A 5 15.23 8.55 20.44
CA GLU A 5 14.25 7.74 21.16
C GLU A 5 12.85 8.35 21.06
N ARG A 6 12.75 9.68 21.19
CA ARG A 6 11.48 10.39 21.00
C ARG A 6 10.92 10.20 19.59
N GLU A 7 11.75 10.38 18.57
CA GLU A 7 11.33 10.16 17.18
C GLU A 7 10.92 8.70 16.94
N ALA A 8 11.67 7.74 17.50
CA ALA A 8 11.33 6.32 17.37
C ALA A 8 9.95 5.98 17.98
N LEU A 9 9.59 6.60 19.11
CA LEU A 9 8.27 6.46 19.72
C LEU A 9 7.17 7.06 18.83
N LEU A 10 7.36 8.26 18.30
CA LEU A 10 6.37 8.90 17.42
C LEU A 10 6.11 8.09 16.15
N ILE A 11 7.16 7.52 15.55
CA ILE A 11 7.02 6.65 14.37
C ILE A 11 6.34 5.32 14.73
N ASP A 12 6.59 4.78 15.92
CA ASP A 12 5.90 3.59 16.41
C ASP A 12 4.40 3.83 16.62
N ASP A 13 4.05 4.95 17.25
CA ASP A 13 2.65 5.35 17.44
C ASP A 13 1.94 5.58 16.10
N ALA A 14 2.59 6.25 15.15
CA ALA A 14 2.07 6.42 13.79
C ALA A 14 1.84 5.07 13.10
N SER A 15 2.77 4.11 13.24
CA SER A 15 2.60 2.78 12.64
C SER A 15 1.44 2.00 13.26
N LYS A 16 1.26 2.09 14.58
CA LYS A 16 0.10 1.47 15.26
C LYS A 16 -1.21 2.09 14.78
N ALA A 17 -1.26 3.41 14.64
CA ALA A 17 -2.44 4.11 14.16
C ALA A 17 -2.79 3.71 12.72
N VAL A 18 -1.80 3.63 11.81
CA VAL A 18 -2.02 3.19 10.42
C VAL A 18 -2.49 1.73 10.38
N LYS A 19 -1.89 0.83 11.15
CA LYS A 19 -2.36 -0.58 11.27
C LYS A 19 -3.81 -0.67 11.75
N ALA A 20 -4.17 0.11 12.76
CA ALA A 20 -5.56 0.17 13.25
C ALA A 20 -6.51 0.71 12.18
N ALA A 21 -6.09 1.74 11.42
CA ALA A 21 -6.87 2.26 10.30
C ALA A 21 -7.07 1.20 9.21
N MET A 22 -6.04 0.43 8.85
CA MET A 22 -6.16 -0.68 7.89
C MET A 22 -7.17 -1.74 8.37
N GLN A 23 -7.07 -2.20 9.62
CA GLN A 23 -7.99 -3.19 10.18
C GLN A 23 -9.44 -2.67 10.23
N SER A 24 -9.64 -1.43 10.65
CA SER A 24 -10.97 -0.79 10.64
C SER A 24 -11.51 -0.63 9.23
N PHE A 25 -10.64 -0.31 8.28
CA PHE A 25 -11.00 -0.12 6.88
C PHE A 25 -11.42 -1.44 6.24
N ASP A 26 -10.63 -2.50 6.40
CA ASP A 26 -10.95 -3.84 5.91
C ASP A 26 -12.25 -4.38 6.54
N GLY A 27 -12.48 -4.11 7.83
CA GLY A 27 -13.72 -4.47 8.51
C GLY A 27 -14.96 -3.71 8.00
N THR A 28 -14.79 -2.48 7.51
CA THR A 28 -15.90 -1.64 7.01
C THR A 28 -16.18 -1.88 5.53
N PHE A 29 -15.12 -2.02 4.74
CA PHE A 29 -15.19 -2.00 3.28
C PHE A 29 -14.89 -3.37 2.66
N GLY A 30 -14.51 -4.38 3.44
CA GLY A 30 -14.05 -5.67 2.95
C GLY A 30 -12.60 -5.62 2.47
N GLU A 31 -11.99 -6.80 2.31
CA GLU A 31 -10.62 -6.91 1.79
C GLU A 31 -10.56 -6.46 0.32
N VAL A 32 -9.54 -5.66 -0.01
CA VAL A 32 -9.24 -5.32 -1.40
C VAL A 32 -8.38 -6.45 -1.99
N PRO A 33 -8.87 -7.19 -3.00
CA PRO A 33 -8.13 -8.29 -3.57
C PRO A 33 -6.84 -7.76 -4.21
N PHE A 34 -5.71 -8.30 -3.76
CA PHE A 34 -4.40 -8.00 -4.31
C PHE A 34 -3.46 -9.21 -4.17
N CYS A 35 -2.94 -9.68 -5.30
CA CYS A 35 -1.95 -10.73 -5.35
C CYS A 35 -0.54 -10.13 -5.19
N LYS A 36 0.13 -10.51 -4.10
CA LYS A 36 1.50 -10.06 -3.83
C LYS A 36 2.45 -10.65 -4.87
N SER A 37 3.53 -9.92 -5.20
CA SER A 37 4.47 -10.32 -6.24
C SER A 37 5.10 -11.71 -6.03
N THR A 38 5.24 -12.15 -4.77
CA THR A 38 5.76 -13.48 -4.43
C THR A 38 4.75 -14.59 -4.73
N ASP A 39 3.46 -14.34 -4.52
CA ASP A 39 2.38 -15.30 -4.78
C ASP A 39 2.06 -15.36 -6.28
N PHE A 40 2.14 -14.22 -6.96
CA PHE A 40 1.89 -14.11 -8.40
C PHE A 40 2.89 -14.92 -9.23
N GLY A 41 4.16 -14.98 -8.81
CA GLY A 41 5.21 -15.73 -9.50
C GLY A 41 5.06 -17.26 -9.41
N MET A 42 4.17 -17.75 -8.56
CA MET A 42 3.89 -19.19 -8.37
C MET A 42 2.68 -19.66 -9.18
N LEU A 43 1.92 -18.74 -9.77
CA LEU A 43 0.75 -19.02 -10.59
C LEU A 43 1.13 -19.33 -12.04
N SER A 44 0.36 -20.19 -12.71
CA SER A 44 0.45 -20.36 -14.16
C SER A 44 0.04 -19.08 -14.91
N ALA A 45 0.42 -18.96 -16.18
CA ALA A 45 0.11 -17.78 -16.99
C ALA A 45 -1.40 -17.48 -17.06
N ASP A 46 -2.24 -18.52 -17.14
CA ASP A 46 -3.70 -18.37 -17.21
C ASP A 46 -4.29 -17.90 -15.87
N GLU A 47 -3.77 -18.42 -14.74
CA GLU A 47 -4.17 -17.99 -13.39
C GLU A 47 -3.75 -16.54 -13.11
N GLN A 48 -2.55 -16.14 -13.57
CA GLN A 48 -2.06 -14.76 -13.48
C GLN A 48 -3.01 -13.78 -14.18
N VAL A 49 -3.47 -14.12 -15.39
CA VAL A 49 -4.42 -13.29 -16.15
C VAL A 49 -5.76 -13.21 -15.41
N GLY A 50 -6.28 -14.33 -14.91
CA GLY A 50 -7.56 -14.37 -14.18
C GLY A 50 -7.53 -13.52 -12.89
N VAL A 51 -6.46 -13.63 -12.10
CA VAL A 51 -6.25 -12.81 -10.90
C VAL A 51 -6.18 -11.33 -11.26
N HIS A 52 -5.39 -10.96 -12.28
CA HIS A 52 -5.26 -9.58 -12.69
C HIS A 52 -6.58 -8.97 -13.17
N GLN A 53 -7.38 -9.71 -13.94
CA GLN A 53 -8.70 -9.26 -14.39
C GLN A 53 -9.66 -9.06 -13.22
N THR A 54 -9.63 -9.96 -12.24
CA THR A 54 -10.47 -9.88 -11.04
C THR A 54 -10.11 -8.64 -10.21
N GLU A 55 -8.82 -8.39 -10.00
CA GLU A 55 -8.34 -7.16 -9.35
C GLU A 55 -8.82 -5.90 -10.07
N MET A 56 -8.63 -5.84 -11.39
CA MET A 56 -9.03 -4.68 -12.20
C MET A 56 -10.54 -4.43 -12.15
N ALA A 57 -11.36 -5.49 -12.16
CA ALA A 57 -12.81 -5.34 -12.02
C ALA A 57 -13.17 -4.76 -10.64
N HIS A 58 -12.54 -5.25 -9.58
CA HIS A 58 -12.79 -4.78 -8.22
C HIS A 58 -12.35 -3.32 -8.02
N TYR A 59 -11.21 -2.93 -8.60
CA TYR A 59 -10.74 -1.54 -8.54
C TYR A 59 -11.65 -0.58 -9.31
N ARG A 60 -12.29 -1.03 -10.39
CA ARG A 60 -13.27 -0.20 -11.13
C ARG A 60 -14.59 -0.04 -10.39
N ASP A 61 -15.03 -1.09 -9.68
CA ASP A 61 -16.26 -1.05 -8.88
C ASP A 61 -16.12 -0.08 -7.70
N ARG A 62 -14.97 -0.13 -7.01
CA ARG A 62 -14.71 0.65 -5.78
C ARG A 62 -13.32 1.30 -5.79
N PRO A 63 -13.11 2.31 -6.65
CA PRO A 63 -11.79 2.90 -6.92
C PRO A 63 -11.26 3.71 -5.74
N ASP A 64 -12.12 4.43 -5.04
CA ASP A 64 -11.80 5.17 -3.81
C ASP A 64 -11.33 4.22 -2.71
N VAL A 65 -12.07 3.13 -2.48
CA VAL A 65 -11.74 2.12 -1.47
C VAL A 65 -10.40 1.48 -1.77
N SER A 66 -10.21 1.08 -3.03
CA SER A 66 -8.98 0.44 -3.48
C SER A 66 -7.77 1.39 -3.38
N ALA A 67 -7.96 2.67 -3.74
CA ALA A 67 -6.91 3.69 -3.59
C ALA A 67 -6.52 3.91 -2.12
N VAL A 68 -7.48 4.00 -1.20
CA VAL A 68 -7.20 4.14 0.24
C VAL A 68 -6.40 2.95 0.76
N HIS A 69 -6.79 1.72 0.39
CA HIS A 69 -6.05 0.51 0.77
C HIS A 69 -4.57 0.58 0.34
N PHE A 70 -4.30 0.94 -0.91
CA PHE A 70 -2.92 1.03 -1.41
C PHE A 70 -2.13 2.20 -0.79
N CYS A 71 -2.79 3.31 -0.45
CA CYS A 71 -2.18 4.42 0.28
C CYS A 71 -1.78 4.02 1.71
N LEU A 72 -2.69 3.36 2.46
CA LEU A 72 -2.42 2.87 3.81
C LEU A 72 -1.30 1.82 3.81
N THR A 73 -1.31 0.90 2.85
CA THR A 73 -0.25 -0.09 2.66
C THR A 73 1.11 0.58 2.41
N SER A 74 1.15 1.60 1.56
CA SER A 74 2.37 2.38 1.30
C SER A 74 2.87 3.10 2.55
N ALA A 75 1.97 3.78 3.26
CA ALA A 75 2.29 4.51 4.48
C ALA A 75 2.85 3.58 5.57
N GLN A 76 2.24 2.41 5.76
CA GLN A 76 2.70 1.42 6.73
C GLN A 76 4.12 0.92 6.41
N ALA A 77 4.41 0.61 5.14
CA ALA A 77 5.74 0.18 4.73
C ALA A 77 6.80 1.27 4.92
N LEU A 78 6.48 2.54 4.61
CA LEU A 78 7.39 3.67 4.82
C LEU A 78 7.69 3.91 6.32
N LEU A 79 6.69 3.72 7.19
CA LEU A 79 6.88 3.80 8.64
C LEU A 79 7.79 2.67 9.14
N GLU A 80 7.63 1.45 8.66
CA GLU A 80 8.50 0.30 9.03
C GLU A 80 9.97 0.51 8.59
N ILE A 81 10.18 1.07 7.40
CA ILE A 81 11.51 1.49 6.92
C ILE A 81 12.09 2.55 7.86
N SER A 82 11.30 3.56 8.21
CA SER A 82 11.73 4.66 9.08
C SER A 82 12.13 4.16 10.48
N GLN A 83 11.34 3.25 11.07
CA GLN A 83 11.70 2.60 12.33
C GLN A 83 13.01 1.83 12.24
N THR A 84 13.21 1.11 11.13
CA THR A 84 14.42 0.30 10.93
C THR A 84 15.67 1.18 10.82
N LEU A 85 15.59 2.30 10.08
CA LEU A 85 16.66 3.30 10.01
C LEU A 85 16.98 3.92 11.38
N LEU A 86 15.95 4.20 12.19
CA LEU A 86 16.15 4.74 13.53
C LEU A 86 16.79 3.73 14.49
N ARG A 87 16.49 2.43 14.37
CA ARG A 87 17.04 1.37 15.24
C ARG A 87 18.47 0.94 14.88
N GLN A 88 18.90 1.04 13.62
CA GLN A 88 20.14 0.43 13.12
C GLN A 88 21.47 1.10 13.50
N ALA A 89 21.49 2.21 14.24
CA ALA A 89 22.70 3.04 14.32
C ALA A 89 23.93 2.46 15.03
N ASN A 90 23.82 1.41 15.84
CA ASN A 90 24.90 1.12 16.82
C ASN A 90 25.52 -0.29 16.76
N GLN A 91 25.18 -1.18 15.82
CA GLN A 91 25.58 -2.60 15.95
C GLN A 91 25.96 -3.35 14.66
N LEU A 92 25.92 -2.74 13.48
CA LEU A 92 26.21 -3.46 12.22
C LEU A 92 27.65 -3.25 11.75
N THR A 93 28.27 -4.31 11.25
CA THR A 93 29.51 -4.21 10.47
C THR A 93 29.24 -3.45 9.15
N PRO A 94 30.27 -2.88 8.49
CA PRO A 94 30.08 -2.17 7.22
C PRO A 94 29.36 -3.01 6.14
N LEU A 95 29.67 -4.31 6.06
CA LEU A 95 29.02 -5.21 5.10
C LEU A 95 27.55 -5.45 5.43
N GLU A 96 27.20 -5.59 6.70
CA GLU A 96 25.80 -5.75 7.14
C GLU A 96 25.01 -4.46 6.94
N GLN A 97 25.65 -3.31 7.13
CA GLN A 97 25.06 -2.00 6.86
C GLN A 97 24.73 -1.85 5.38
N GLU A 98 25.66 -2.21 4.48
CA GLU A 98 25.43 -2.18 3.04
C GLU A 98 24.26 -3.09 2.63
N ARG A 99 24.24 -4.33 3.14
CA ARG A 99 23.14 -5.29 2.90
C ARG A 99 21.80 -4.76 3.41
N SER A 100 21.81 -4.14 4.58
CA SER A 100 20.62 -3.52 5.16
C SER A 100 20.08 -2.40 4.28
N TRP A 101 20.94 -1.49 3.82
CA TRP A 101 20.51 -0.39 2.96
C TRP A 101 19.96 -0.86 1.62
N LYS A 102 20.58 -1.88 1.01
CA LYS A 102 20.03 -2.51 -0.21
C LYS A 102 18.64 -3.07 0.03
N ARG A 103 18.42 -3.75 1.15
CA ARG A 103 17.10 -4.28 1.52
C ARG A 103 16.07 -3.16 1.72
N LEU A 104 16.42 -2.12 2.48
CA LEU A 104 15.52 -0.98 2.71
C LEU A 104 15.18 -0.24 1.41
N ALA A 105 16.11 -0.18 0.44
CA ALA A 105 15.83 0.38 -0.87
C ALA A 105 14.82 -0.47 -1.66
N GLU A 106 14.90 -1.80 -1.59
CA GLU A 106 13.88 -2.68 -2.19
C GLU A 106 12.52 -2.54 -1.51
N ASP A 107 12.50 -2.48 -0.18
CA ASP A 107 11.28 -2.26 0.60
C ASP A 107 10.63 -0.90 0.24
N ALA A 108 11.44 0.16 0.07
CA ALA A 108 10.96 1.48 -0.35
C ALA A 108 10.36 1.45 -1.77
N LYS A 109 10.92 0.66 -2.69
CA LYS A 109 10.33 0.46 -4.02
C LYS A 109 8.98 -0.24 -3.94
N VAL A 110 8.82 -1.23 -3.06
CA VAL A 110 7.53 -1.89 -2.82
C VAL A 110 6.50 -0.87 -2.31
N ALA A 111 6.87 -0.06 -1.31
CA ALA A 111 6.02 0.98 -0.78
C ALA A 111 5.60 2.00 -1.86
N GLY A 112 6.57 2.44 -2.68
CA GLY A 112 6.31 3.35 -3.81
C GLY A 112 5.39 2.75 -4.87
N ARG A 113 5.56 1.46 -5.21
CA ARG A 113 4.65 0.76 -6.13
C ARG A 113 3.22 0.68 -5.59
N SER A 114 3.04 0.53 -4.29
CA SER A 114 1.71 0.58 -3.66
C SER A 114 1.06 1.95 -3.87
N ALA A 115 1.75 3.04 -3.51
CA ALA A 115 1.22 4.39 -3.75
C ALA A 115 0.93 4.65 -5.24
N TYR A 116 1.81 4.19 -6.13
CA TYR A 116 1.62 4.33 -7.57
C TYR A 116 0.38 3.57 -8.07
N ARG A 117 0.05 2.40 -7.51
CA ARG A 117 -1.21 1.70 -7.83
C ARG A 117 -2.44 2.53 -7.49
N ALA A 118 -2.44 3.24 -6.36
CA ALA A 118 -3.54 4.16 -6.03
C ALA A 118 -3.68 5.27 -7.09
N VAL A 119 -2.56 5.84 -7.56
CA VAL A 119 -2.57 6.84 -8.64
C VAL A 119 -3.18 6.27 -9.92
N LEU A 120 -2.79 5.05 -10.33
CA LEU A 120 -3.32 4.41 -11.53
C LEU A 120 -4.83 4.15 -11.43
N ILE A 121 -5.32 3.68 -10.29
CA ILE A 121 -6.75 3.43 -10.05
C ILE A 121 -7.54 4.73 -10.16
N LEU A 122 -7.08 5.79 -9.49
CA LEU A 122 -7.75 7.09 -9.50
C LEU A 122 -7.68 7.81 -10.85
N SER A 123 -6.67 7.48 -11.66
CA SER A 123 -6.47 8.07 -12.99
C SER A 123 -7.12 7.27 -14.11
N ASP A 124 -7.75 6.12 -13.83
CA ASP A 124 -8.40 5.30 -14.86
C ASP A 124 -9.60 6.06 -15.48
N PRO A 125 -9.59 6.34 -16.80
CA PRO A 125 -10.69 7.05 -17.46
C PRO A 125 -12.03 6.31 -17.42
N SER A 126 -12.04 4.99 -17.20
CA SER A 126 -13.27 4.21 -17.01
C SER A 126 -13.98 4.59 -15.70
N VAL A 127 -13.22 4.84 -14.63
CA VAL A 127 -13.73 5.31 -13.34
C VAL A 127 -14.36 6.69 -13.48
N ALA A 128 -13.68 7.62 -14.15
CA ALA A 128 -14.19 8.97 -14.37
C ALA A 128 -15.52 8.99 -15.16
N ARG A 129 -15.66 8.09 -16.14
CA ARG A 129 -16.88 7.96 -16.95
C ARG A 129 -18.05 7.35 -16.18
N MET A 130 -17.80 6.36 -15.32
CA MET A 130 -18.83 5.79 -14.44
C MET A 130 -19.36 6.83 -13.47
N ALA A 131 -18.47 7.56 -12.79
CA ALA A 131 -18.86 8.62 -11.85
C ALA A 131 -19.70 9.74 -12.52
N ALA A 132 -19.39 10.09 -13.78
CA ALA A 132 -20.19 11.05 -14.55
C ALA A 132 -21.60 10.50 -14.90
N SER A 133 -21.70 9.22 -15.26
CA SER A 133 -22.97 8.55 -15.56
C SER A 133 -23.88 8.46 -14.33
N ASP A 134 -23.34 8.12 -13.16
CA ASP A 134 -24.14 8.00 -11.93
C ASP A 134 -24.66 9.34 -11.45
N ARG A 135 -23.87 10.42 -11.56
CA ARG A 135 -24.33 11.79 -11.29
C ARG A 135 -25.45 12.23 -12.24
N ALA A 136 -25.34 11.89 -13.53
CA ALA A 136 -26.37 12.20 -14.51
C ALA A 136 -27.69 11.44 -14.26
N ARG A 137 -27.62 10.22 -13.69
CA ARG A 137 -28.80 9.47 -13.24
C ARG A 137 -29.43 10.07 -11.99
N ALA A 138 -28.62 10.45 -11.00
CA ALA A 138 -29.12 11.06 -9.76
C ALA A 138 -29.76 12.44 -9.96
N ALA A 139 -29.35 13.19 -11.01
CA ALA A 139 -29.95 14.48 -11.35
C ALA A 139 -31.29 14.39 -12.11
N ASN A 140 -31.64 13.20 -12.62
CA ASN A 140 -32.86 12.94 -13.40
C ASN A 140 -33.90 12.11 -12.64
N ALA A 141 -33.67 11.85 -11.35
CA ALA A 141 -34.59 11.17 -10.43
C ALA A 141 -35.17 12.18 -9.43
#